data_AF-A0A439D543-F1
#
_entry.id   AF-A0A439D543-F1
#
_cell.length_a   1.000
_cell.length_b   1.000
_cell.length_c   1.000
_cell.angle_alpha   90.00
_cell.angle_beta   90.00
_cell.angle_gamma   90.00
#
_symmetry.space_group_name_H-M   'P 1'
#
loop_
_entity.id
_entity.type
_entity.pdbx_description
1 polymer ?
#
loop_
_entity_poly.entity_id
_entity_poly.type
_entity_poly.pdbx_seq_one_letter_code
_entity_poly.pdbx_strand_id
1 'polypeptide(L)'
;SVKIDLTSADWRAQTISFQVDGATYYTVSGADLGDGPVWSTLAHSPLYMILNVAVGGDWPGAPNALTLDGYGAMMEVQWAAVYNS
;
A
#
# COMPACT_ATOMS: atom_id res chain seq x y z
N SER A 1 -5.98 0.90 -5.31
CA SER A 1 -4.91 0.17 -6.01
C SER A 1 -3.57 0.83 -5.74
N VAL A 2 -2.47 0.12 -6.01
CA VAL A 2 -1.10 0.67 -6.01
C VAL A 2 -0.56 0.54 -7.43
N LYS A 3 -0.01 1.63 -7.97
CA LYS A 3 0.66 1.66 -9.27
C LYS A 3 2.13 1.95 -9.07
N ILE A 4 3.00 1.13 -9.63
CA ILE A 4 4.45 1.32 -9.62
C ILE A 4 4.86 1.60 -11.06
N ASP A 5 5.31 2.82 -11.35
CA ASP A 5 5.79 3.22 -12.67
C ASP A 5 7.32 3.22 -12.69
N LEU A 6 7.87 2.23 -13.39
CA LEU A 6 9.31 2.02 -13.57
C LEU A 6 9.80 2.35 -14.99
N THR A 7 8.96 2.98 -15.81
CA THR A 7 9.25 3.18 -17.24
C THR A 7 10.45 4.11 -17.49
N SER A 8 10.71 5.03 -16.56
CA SER A 8 11.89 5.89 -16.60
C SER A 8 13.17 5.12 -16.26
N ALA A 9 14.22 5.34 -17.06
CA ALA A 9 15.57 4.88 -16.78
C ALA A 9 16.23 5.62 -15.60
N ASP A 10 15.80 6.86 -15.31
CA ASP A 10 16.19 7.55 -14.09
C ASP A 10 15.25 7.14 -12.95
N TRP A 11 15.80 6.41 -11.98
CA TRP A 11 15.07 5.93 -10.81
C TRP A 11 14.44 7.07 -10.00
N ARG A 12 14.99 8.29 -10.06
CA ARG A 12 14.43 9.45 -9.36
C ARG A 12 13.09 9.89 -9.93
N ALA A 13 12.84 9.61 -11.21
CA ALA A 13 11.59 9.94 -11.88
C ALA A 13 10.56 8.78 -11.85
N GLN A 14 10.92 7.62 -11.31
CA GLN A 14 9.99 6.52 -11.08
C GLN A 14 9.04 6.85 -9.91
N THR A 15 7.86 6.24 -9.88
CA THR A 15 6.83 6.57 -8.88
C THR A 15 6.11 5.35 -8.32
N ILE A 16 5.65 5.48 -7.07
CA ILE A 16 4.63 4.61 -6.45
C ILE A 16 3.41 5.49 -6.15
N SER A 17 2.28 5.18 -6.76
CA SER A 17 1.03 5.94 -6.62
C SER A 17 -0.09 5.09 -5.99
N PHE A 18 -0.72 5.64 -4.97
CA PHE A 18 -1.81 5.01 -4.22
C PHE A 18 -3.14 5.62 -4.63
N GLN A 19 -4.11 4.76 -4.92
CA GLN A 19 -5.41 5.17 -5.47
C GLN A 19 -6.58 4.57 -4.70
N VAL A 20 -7.65 5.35 -4.56
CA VAL A 20 -8.98 4.92 -4.12
C VAL A 20 -9.93 5.20 -5.27
N ASP A 21 -10.71 4.21 -5.70
CA ASP A 21 -11.66 4.32 -6.81
C ASP A 21 -11.06 4.90 -8.10
N GLY A 22 -9.79 4.58 -8.37
CA GLY A 22 -9.03 5.07 -9.53
C GLY A 22 -8.43 6.47 -9.38
N ALA A 23 -8.83 7.24 -8.37
CA ALA A 23 -8.26 8.55 -8.06
C ALA A 23 -7.00 8.42 -7.22
N THR A 24 -5.89 9.00 -7.69
CA THR A 24 -4.64 9.06 -6.91
C THR A 24 -4.79 10.05 -5.77
N TYR A 25 -4.53 9.59 -4.54
CA TYR A 25 -4.53 10.45 -3.35
C TYR A 25 -3.13 10.68 -2.77
N TYR A 26 -2.17 9.82 -3.11
CA TYR A 26 -0.78 9.95 -2.67
C TYR A 26 0.16 9.37 -3.72
N THR A 27 1.27 10.05 -3.95
CA THR A 27 2.37 9.60 -4.82
C THR A 27 3.67 9.89 -4.12
N VAL A 28 4.61 8.94 -4.21
CA VAL A 28 6.01 9.11 -3.83
C VAL A 28 6.89 8.78 -5.03
N SER A 29 7.86 9.65 -5.31
CA SER A 29 8.89 9.43 -6.32
C SER A 29 10.23 9.02 -5.71
N GLY A 30 11.12 8.45 -6.53
CA GLY A 30 12.49 8.22 -6.11
C GLY A 30 13.21 9.51 -5.68
N ALA A 31 12.90 10.64 -6.33
CA ALA A 31 13.43 11.95 -5.97
C ALA A 31 12.98 12.41 -4.57
N ASP A 32 11.72 12.16 -4.19
CA ASP A 32 11.20 12.53 -2.87
C ASP A 32 11.91 11.77 -1.75
N LEU A 33 12.26 10.50 -2.01
CA LEU A 33 12.99 9.65 -1.07
C LEU A 33 14.49 10.01 -1.01
N GLY A 34 15.11 10.30 -2.15
CA GLY A 34 16.51 10.70 -2.24
C GLY A 34 17.54 9.59 -1.96
N ASP A 35 17.10 8.36 -1.69
CA ASP A 35 17.94 7.20 -1.36
C ASP A 35 17.70 6.06 -2.37
N GLY A 36 18.68 5.82 -3.24
CA GLY A 36 18.61 4.83 -4.32
C GLY A 36 18.54 3.38 -3.84
N PRO A 37 19.40 2.94 -2.89
CA PRO A 37 19.27 1.64 -2.25
C PRO A 37 17.88 1.38 -1.64
N VAL A 38 17.32 2.34 -0.91
CA VAL A 38 15.97 2.18 -0.34
C VAL A 38 14.91 2.19 -1.44
N TRP A 39 15.04 3.03 -2.47
CA TRP A 39 14.13 2.99 -3.61
C TRP A 39 14.11 1.60 -4.28
N SER A 40 15.29 0.98 -4.42
CA SER A 40 15.39 -0.36 -5.01
C SER A 40 14.67 -1.44 -4.20
N THR A 41 14.62 -1.34 -2.87
CA THR A 41 13.89 -2.31 -2.05
C THR A 41 12.38 -2.10 -2.14
N LEU A 42 11.92 -0.86 -2.34
CA LEU A 42 10.50 -0.52 -2.45
C LEU A 42 9.91 -0.81 -3.83
N ALA A 43 10.66 -0.51 -4.89
CA ALA A 43 10.12 -0.44 -6.25
C ALA A 43 10.64 -1.55 -7.19
N HIS A 44 11.83 -2.12 -6.92
CA HIS A 44 12.47 -3.13 -7.79
C HIS A 44 12.58 -4.53 -7.16
N SER A 45 12.08 -4.71 -5.94
CA SER A 45 12.06 -6.03 -5.30
C SER A 45 10.67 -6.67 -5.45
N PRO A 46 10.59 -8.01 -5.56
CA PRO A 46 9.31 -8.70 -5.46
C PRO A 46 8.61 -8.39 -4.13
N LEU A 47 7.29 -8.20 -4.19
CA LEU A 47 6.45 -7.92 -3.03
C LEU A 47 5.39 -9.01 -2.88
N TYR A 48 4.94 -9.23 -1.65
CA TYR A 48 3.80 -10.08 -1.34
C TYR A 48 2.61 -9.23 -0.91
N MET A 49 1.40 -9.64 -1.30
CA MET A 49 0.18 -9.02 -0.80
C MET A 49 -0.17 -9.64 0.56
N ILE A 50 -0.46 -8.78 1.54
CA ILE A 50 -0.95 -9.19 2.86
C ILE A 50 -2.32 -8.54 3.06
N LEU A 51 -3.28 -9.35 3.51
CA LEU A 51 -4.60 -8.91 3.92
C LEU A 51 -4.81 -9.42 5.35
N ASN A 52 -5.04 -8.50 6.28
CA ASN A 52 -5.25 -8.85 7.69
C ASN A 52 -6.22 -7.87 8.35
N VAL A 53 -6.87 -8.34 9.42
CA VAL A 53 -7.61 -7.49 10.35
C VAL A 53 -6.87 -7.58 11.69
N ALA A 54 -6.14 -6.52 12.04
CA ALA A 54 -5.51 -6.44 13.36
C ALA A 54 -6.56 -6.01 14.41
N VAL A 55 -6.41 -6.50 15.64
CA VAL A 55 -7.25 -6.11 16.78
C VAL A 55 -6.34 -5.53 17.86
N GLY A 56 -6.52 -4.26 18.18
CA GLY A 56 -5.66 -3.54 19.11
C GLY A 56 -4.31 -3.13 18.51
N GLY A 57 -3.41 -2.64 19.37
CA GLY A 57 -2.05 -2.21 19.03
C GLY A 57 -1.81 -0.72 19.34
N ASP A 58 -0.55 -0.29 19.23
CA ASP A 58 -0.13 1.07 19.61
C ASP A 58 -0.82 2.17 18.79
N TRP A 59 -1.09 1.88 17.52
CA TRP A 59 -1.73 2.83 16.60
C TRP A 59 -3.24 2.97 16.82
N PRO A 60 -4.06 1.90 16.75
CA PRO A 60 -5.50 2.01 16.95
C PRO A 60 -5.92 2.11 18.43
N GLY A 61 -5.03 1.76 19.36
CA GLY A 61 -5.39 1.54 20.77
C GLY A 61 -6.19 0.24 20.97
N ALA A 62 -6.50 -0.09 22.22
CA ALA A 62 -7.28 -1.28 22.55
C ALA A 62 -8.76 -1.10 22.13
N PRO A 63 -9.43 -2.18 21.68
CA PRO A 63 -10.88 -2.16 21.47
C PRO A 63 -11.61 -1.82 22.78
N ASN A 64 -12.79 -1.23 22.66
CA ASN A 64 -13.62 -0.81 23.78
C ASN A 64 -15.04 -1.37 23.67
N ALA A 65 -15.92 -1.04 24.63
CA ALA A 65 -17.29 -1.54 24.66
C ALA A 65 -18.17 -1.14 23.47
N LEU A 66 -17.73 -0.17 22.65
CA LEU A 66 -18.40 0.24 21.40
C LEU A 66 -17.80 -0.42 20.16
N THR A 67 -16.70 -1.17 20.31
CA THR A 67 -16.11 -1.92 19.20
C THR A 67 -17.02 -3.07 18.85
N LEU A 68 -17.47 -3.12 17.59
CA LEU A 68 -18.29 -4.21 17.07
C LEU A 68 -17.49 -5.51 16.98
N ASP A 69 -18.16 -6.65 17.10
CA ASP A 69 -17.59 -7.98 16.95
C ASP A 69 -18.18 -8.73 15.75
N GLY A 70 -17.68 -9.95 15.50
CA GLY A 70 -18.19 -10.84 14.45
C GLY A 70 -18.33 -10.16 13.08
N TYR A 71 -19.53 -10.19 12.51
CA TYR A 71 -19.85 -9.54 11.23
C TYR A 71 -19.67 -8.02 11.24
N GLY A 72 -19.77 -7.36 12.41
CA GLY A 72 -19.58 -5.93 12.53
C GLY A 72 -18.12 -5.47 12.40
N ALA A 73 -17.16 -6.40 12.47
CA ALA A 73 -15.72 -6.11 12.35
C ALA A 73 -15.01 -6.98 11.29
N MET A 74 -15.76 -7.67 10.42
CA MET A 74 -15.16 -8.50 9.37
C MET A 74 -14.60 -7.65 8.22
N MET A 75 -13.57 -8.17 7.57
CA MET A 75 -13.07 -7.66 6.29
C MET A 75 -13.52 -8.59 5.18
N GLU A 76 -14.34 -8.07 4.27
CA GLU A 76 -14.78 -8.78 3.07
C GLU A 76 -13.96 -8.33 1.86
N VAL A 77 -13.41 -9.30 1.14
CA VAL A 77 -12.61 -9.05 -0.06
C VAL A 77 -13.19 -9.88 -1.19
N GLN A 78 -13.78 -9.22 -2.18
CA GLN A 78 -14.37 -9.90 -3.34
C GLN A 78 -13.29 -10.48 -4.25
N TRP A 79 -12.23 -9.71 -4.52
CA TRP A 79 -11.11 -10.13 -5.33
C TRP A 79 -9.85 -9.31 -4.99
N ALA A 80 -8.70 -9.92 -5.26
CA ALA A 80 -7.41 -9.26 -5.33
C ALA A 80 -6.76 -9.64 -6.65
N ALA A 81 -6.17 -8.67 -7.35
CA ALA A 81 -5.56 -8.90 -8.65
C ALA A 81 -4.29 -8.06 -8.80
N VAL A 82 -3.37 -8.58 -9.61
CA VAL A 82 -2.13 -7.92 -10.02
C VAL A 82 -2.12 -7.92 -11.54
N TYR A 83 -1.84 -6.75 -12.12
CA TYR A 83 -1.74 -6.55 -13.56
C TYR A 83 -0.35 -6.02 -13.88
N ASN A 84 0.15 -6.37 -15.07
CA ASN A 84 1.37 -5.83 -15.63
C ASN A 84 1.07 -5.39 -17.07
N SER A 85 1.67 -4.29 -17.51
CA SER A 85 1.46 -3.70 -18.84
C SER A 85 2.75 -3.17 -19.41
#